data_AF-A0A327NM29-F1
#
_entry.id   AF-A0A327NM29-F1
#
_cell.length_a   1.000
_cell.length_b   1.000
_cell.length_c   1.000
_cell.angle_alpha   90.00
_cell.angle_beta   90.00
_cell.angle_gamma   90.00
#
_symmetry.space_group_name_H-M   'P 1'
#
loop_
_entity.id
_entity.type
_entity.pdbx_description
1 polymer ?
#
loop_
_entity_poly.entity_id
_entity_poly.type
_entity_poly.pdbx_seq_one_letter_code
_entity_poly.pdbx_strand_id
1 'polypeptide(L)'
;MFACAPSKEKICGKIDDSIRNYLEKSASKANKDLTIHALKTTDFSLVGAGRLDTLSKESYNKKITYFSQRYTASGNAAKADLDSINYYAKLDSLTTLQIANRWQDPQVYYYSKTYLSATMGTVKTADTMRYALDRTFKLIPIL
;
A
#
# COMPACT_ATOMS: atom_id res chain seq x y z
N MET A 1 -16.62 -24.99 -26.41
CA MET A 1 -16.69 -24.93 -24.93
C MET A 1 -15.89 -23.71 -24.48
N PHE A 2 -16.55 -22.60 -24.15
CA PHE A 2 -15.87 -21.43 -23.60
C PHE A 2 -15.77 -21.60 -22.08
N ALA A 3 -14.58 -21.94 -21.58
CA ALA A 3 -14.31 -22.02 -20.15
C ALA A 3 -14.33 -20.59 -19.55
N CYS A 4 -15.50 -20.19 -19.02
CA CYS A 4 -15.65 -18.91 -18.35
C CYS A 4 -15.05 -18.98 -16.93
N ALA A 5 -13.81 -18.46 -16.81
CA ALA A 5 -13.13 -17.87 -15.65
C ALA A 5 -13.39 -18.38 -14.20
N PRO A 6 -12.82 -19.54 -13.82
CA PRO A 6 -12.41 -19.83 -12.43
C PRO A 6 -11.15 -19.05 -11.98
N SER A 7 -10.59 -18.17 -12.83
CA SER A 7 -9.31 -17.49 -12.58
C SER A 7 -9.41 -16.27 -11.67
N LYS A 8 -10.46 -15.44 -11.81
CA LYS A 8 -10.56 -14.16 -11.09
C LYS A 8 -10.80 -14.38 -9.60
N GLU A 9 -11.75 -15.23 -9.24
CA GLU A 9 -12.08 -15.50 -7.83
C GLU A 9 -10.92 -16.21 -7.10
N LYS A 10 -10.24 -17.14 -7.78
CA LYS A 10 -9.02 -17.78 -7.25
C LYS A 10 -7.90 -16.77 -7.00
N ILE A 11 -7.73 -15.79 -7.90
CA ILE A 11 -6.76 -14.70 -7.72
C ILE A 11 -7.18 -13.78 -6.56
N CYS A 12 -8.46 -13.38 -6.47
CA CYS A 12 -8.98 -12.61 -5.35
C CYS A 12 -8.75 -13.32 -4.01
N GLY A 13 -8.98 -14.63 -3.93
CA GLY A 13 -8.72 -15.42 -2.72
C GLY A 13 -7.24 -15.39 -2.31
N LYS A 14 -6.31 -15.55 -3.27
CA LYS A 14 -4.87 -15.41 -3.00
C LYS A 14 -4.49 -14.01 -2.53
N ILE A 15 -5.09 -12.98 -3.13
CA ILE A 15 -4.89 -11.59 -2.70
C ILE A 15 -5.39 -11.39 -1.27
N ASP A 16 -6.57 -11.91 -0.94
CA ASP A 16 -7.15 -11.84 0.40
C ASP A 16 -6.24 -12.53 1.43
N ASP A 17 -5.74 -13.73 1.13
CA ASP A 17 -4.82 -14.44 2.03
C ASP A 17 -3.50 -13.69 2.24
N SER A 18 -2.95 -13.11 1.18
CA SER A 18 -1.75 -12.27 1.28
C SER A 18 -1.97 -11.01 2.10
N ILE A 19 -3.11 -10.32 1.93
CA ILE A 19 -3.45 -9.12 2.70
C ILE A 19 -3.65 -9.50 4.17
N ARG A 20 -4.36 -10.60 4.46
CA ARG A 20 -4.53 -11.11 5.83
C ARG A 20 -3.18 -11.34 6.51
N ASN A 21 -2.31 -12.12 5.88
CA ASN A 21 -0.97 -12.41 6.38
C ASN A 21 -0.14 -11.14 6.62
N TYR A 22 -0.27 -10.14 5.75
CA TYR A 22 0.40 -8.86 5.93
C TYR A 22 -0.13 -8.10 7.15
N LEU A 23 -1.45 -8.03 7.33
CA LEU A 23 -2.07 -7.35 8.46
C LEU A 23 -1.68 -8.01 9.79
N GLU A 24 -1.72 -9.34 9.86
CA GLU A 24 -1.31 -10.11 11.04
C GLU A 24 0.16 -9.87 11.40
N LYS A 25 1.06 -9.92 10.42
CA LYS A 25 2.49 -9.60 10.63
C LYS A 25 2.70 -8.17 11.10
N SER A 26 1.94 -7.23 10.54
CA SER A 26 2.05 -5.80 10.90
C SER A 26 1.56 -5.54 12.32
N ALA A 27 0.45 -6.17 12.72
CA ALA A 27 -0.10 -6.11 14.07
C ALA A 27 0.84 -6.76 15.10
N SER A 28 1.38 -7.95 14.78
CA SER A 28 2.38 -8.63 15.61
C SER A 28 3.64 -7.78 15.80
N LYS A 29 4.18 -7.18 14.72
CA LYS A 29 5.33 -6.29 14.79
C LYS A 29 5.06 -5.03 15.62
N ALA A 30 3.81 -4.55 15.63
CA ALA A 30 3.38 -3.41 16.42
C ALA A 30 2.96 -3.78 17.85
N ASN A 31 3.00 -5.07 18.22
CA ASN A 31 2.45 -5.61 19.47
C ASN A 31 1.00 -5.18 19.73
N LYS A 32 0.15 -5.27 18.70
CA LYS A 32 -1.27 -4.93 18.76
C LYS A 32 -2.13 -6.16 18.44
N ASP A 33 -3.24 -6.29 19.16
CA ASP A 33 -4.25 -7.28 18.81
C ASP A 33 -4.94 -6.90 17.51
N LEU A 34 -5.15 -7.88 16.64
CA LEU A 34 -5.84 -7.73 15.37
C LEU A 34 -7.07 -8.63 15.32
N THR A 35 -8.22 -8.05 14.98
CA THR A 35 -9.44 -8.78 14.66
C THR A 35 -9.90 -8.35 13.27
N ILE A 36 -9.96 -9.27 12.32
CA ILE A 36 -10.48 -9.02 10.97
C ILE A 36 -11.92 -9.52 10.91
N HIS A 37 -12.88 -8.59 10.81
CA HIS A 37 -14.32 -8.89 10.72
C HIS A 37 -14.74 -9.21 9.29
N ALA A 38 -14.15 -8.50 8.32
CA ALA A 38 -14.36 -8.75 6.90
C ALA A 38 -13.11 -8.40 6.09
N LEU A 39 -12.79 -9.25 5.13
CA LEU A 39 -11.74 -9.02 4.14
C LEU A 39 -12.20 -9.66 2.83
N LYS A 40 -12.45 -8.84 1.81
CA LYS A 40 -12.87 -9.37 0.51
C LYS A 40 -12.37 -8.49 -0.64
N THR A 41 -11.58 -9.08 -1.51
CA THR A 41 -11.18 -8.45 -2.77
C THR A 41 -12.31 -8.55 -3.77
N THR A 42 -12.84 -7.40 -4.15
CA THR A 42 -13.97 -7.26 -5.08
C THR A 42 -13.51 -7.19 -6.52
N ASP A 43 -12.32 -6.62 -6.75
CA ASP A 43 -11.75 -6.46 -8.07
C ASP A 43 -10.23 -6.31 -8.01
N PHE A 44 -9.56 -6.52 -9.14
CA PHE A 44 -8.15 -6.17 -9.31
C PHE A 44 -7.86 -5.83 -10.76
N SER A 45 -6.90 -4.93 -10.95
CA SER A 45 -6.34 -4.61 -12.26
C SER A 45 -4.85 -4.94 -12.31
N LEU A 46 -4.36 -5.39 -13.45
CA LEU A 46 -2.93 -5.49 -13.69
C LEU A 46 -2.38 -4.11 -14.04
N VAL A 47 -1.44 -3.60 -13.24
CA VAL A 47 -0.80 -2.31 -13.47
C VAL A 47 0.68 -2.50 -13.73
N GLY A 48 1.22 -1.78 -14.71
CA GLY A 48 2.65 -1.72 -14.92
C GLY A 48 3.34 -0.98 -13.78
N ALA A 49 4.61 -1.30 -13.57
CA ALA A 49 5.44 -0.71 -12.53
C ALA A 49 5.35 0.83 -12.52
N GLY A 50 5.41 1.47 -13.69
CA GLY A 50 5.38 2.93 -13.82
C GLY A 50 4.17 3.57 -13.13
N ARG A 51 2.98 2.94 -13.24
CA ARG A 51 1.77 3.42 -12.56
C ARG A 51 1.87 3.26 -11.05
N LEU A 52 2.46 2.17 -10.56
CA LEU A 52 2.67 1.96 -9.13
C LEU A 52 3.62 3.01 -8.54
N ASP A 53 4.66 3.39 -9.27
CA ASP A 53 5.57 4.45 -8.84
C ASP A 53 4.88 5.80 -8.78
N THR A 54 4.05 6.13 -9.78
CA THR A 54 3.26 7.37 -9.75
C THR A 54 2.39 7.42 -8.50
N LEU A 55 1.68 6.33 -8.19
CA LEU A 55 0.84 6.24 -6.99
C LEU A 55 1.66 6.33 -5.70
N SER A 56 2.86 5.76 -5.70
CA SER A 56 3.80 5.84 -4.57
C SER A 56 4.25 7.28 -4.33
N LYS A 57 4.66 8.00 -5.38
CA LYS A 57 5.01 9.42 -5.32
C LYS A 57 3.85 10.28 -4.83
N GLU A 58 2.64 10.05 -5.34
CA GLU A 58 1.42 10.73 -4.85
C GLU A 58 1.20 10.51 -3.35
N SER A 59 1.40 9.27 -2.86
CA SER A 59 1.31 8.94 -1.42
C SER A 59 2.38 9.65 -0.61
N TYR A 60 3.64 9.66 -1.07
CA TYR A 60 4.73 10.36 -0.40
C TYR A 60 4.46 11.86 -0.29
N ASN A 61 4.00 12.50 -1.37
CA ASN A 61 3.68 13.93 -1.38
C ASN A 61 2.56 14.29 -0.39
N LYS A 62 1.55 13.43 -0.25
CA LYS A 62 0.51 13.62 0.79
C LYS A 62 1.12 13.55 2.20
N LYS A 63 2.03 12.61 2.45
CA LYS A 63 2.71 12.47 3.74
C LYS A 63 3.64 13.66 4.02
N ILE A 64 4.43 14.09 3.03
CA ILE A 64 5.27 15.30 3.12
C ILE A 64 4.41 16.50 3.49
N THR A 65 3.28 16.70 2.81
CA THR A 65 2.36 17.82 3.09
C THR A 65 1.83 17.74 4.52
N TYR A 66 1.39 16.56 4.97
CA TYR A 66 0.89 16.34 6.34
C TYR A 66 1.93 16.69 7.41
N PHE A 67 3.17 16.18 7.27
CA PHE A 67 4.23 16.46 8.24
C PHE A 67 4.74 17.90 8.15
N SER A 68 4.75 18.51 6.96
CA SER A 68 5.13 19.91 6.75
C SER A 68 4.18 20.87 7.46
N GLN A 69 2.86 20.62 7.37
CA GLN A 69 1.85 21.41 8.09
C GLN A 69 2.06 21.32 9.61
N ARG A 70 2.30 20.12 10.14
CA ARG A 70 2.56 19.91 11.57
C ARG A 70 3.86 20.56 12.03
N TYR A 71 4.93 20.43 11.24
CA TYR A 71 6.21 21.06 11.53
C TYR A 71 6.06 22.59 11.62
N THR A 72 5.36 23.19 10.65
CA THR A 72 5.07 24.63 10.65
C THR A 72 4.21 25.03 11.85
N ALA A 73 3.16 24.27 12.16
CA ALA A 73 2.29 24.51 13.32
C ALA A 73 3.02 24.40 14.67
N SER A 74 4.11 23.62 14.72
CA SER A 74 5.00 23.53 15.89
C SER A 74 5.99 24.68 16.02
N GLY A 75 5.93 25.69 15.13
CA GLY A 75 6.94 26.74 15.08
C GLY A 75 8.32 26.23 14.65
N ASN A 76 8.34 25.20 13.79
CA ASN A 76 9.56 24.54 13.30
C ASN A 76 10.39 23.82 14.38
N ALA A 77 9.78 23.44 15.50
CA ALA A 77 10.46 22.78 16.62
C ALA A 77 10.36 21.25 16.59
N ALA A 78 9.35 20.67 15.94
CA ALA A 78 9.11 19.23 15.92
C ALA A 78 10.07 18.48 14.97
N LYS A 79 11.28 18.20 15.44
CA LYS A 79 12.32 17.50 14.64
C LYS A 79 11.84 16.16 14.04
N ALA A 80 11.02 15.40 14.76
CA ALA A 80 10.45 14.15 14.25
C ALA A 80 9.58 14.34 12.98
N ASP A 81 8.86 15.47 12.90
CA ASP A 81 8.07 15.81 11.71
C ASP A 81 9.01 16.22 10.56
N LEU A 82 10.09 16.96 10.83
CA LEU A 82 11.13 17.29 9.83
C LEU A 82 11.85 16.04 9.30
N ASP A 83 12.23 15.11 10.19
CA ASP A 83 12.86 13.85 9.81
C ASP A 83 11.92 13.00 8.94
N SER A 84 10.62 13.02 9.22
CA SER A 84 9.60 12.37 8.40
C SER A 84 9.48 13.01 7.01
N ILE A 85 9.48 14.35 6.92
CA ILE A 85 9.51 15.08 5.64
C ILE A 85 10.70 14.64 4.80
N ASN A 86 11.90 14.67 5.39
CA ASN A 86 13.15 14.30 4.72
C ASN A 86 13.15 12.84 4.26
N TYR A 87 12.62 11.94 5.09
CA TYR A 87 12.48 10.53 4.74
C TYR A 87 11.61 10.33 3.49
N TYR A 88 10.42 10.92 3.45
CA TYR A 88 9.53 10.78 2.29
C TYR A 88 10.05 11.51 1.05
N ALA A 89 10.74 12.65 1.21
CA ALA A 89 11.40 13.35 0.10
C ALA A 89 12.53 12.52 -0.52
N LYS A 90 13.29 11.78 0.32
CA LYS A 90 14.30 10.83 -0.15
C LYS A 90 13.65 9.69 -0.93
N LEU A 91 12.54 9.13 -0.44
CA LEU A 91 11.80 8.10 -1.17
C LEU A 91 11.29 8.60 -2.52
N ASP A 92 10.72 9.81 -2.59
CA ASP A 92 10.26 10.42 -3.86
C ASP A 92 11.40 10.55 -4.88
N SER A 93 12.56 10.99 -4.42
CA SER A 93 13.77 11.12 -5.25
C SER A 93 14.25 9.76 -5.78
N LEU A 94 14.30 8.75 -4.91
CA LEU A 94 14.70 7.39 -5.29
C LEU A 94 13.72 6.77 -6.29
N THR A 95 12.41 6.94 -6.07
CA THR A 95 11.39 6.48 -7.02
C THR A 95 11.50 7.20 -8.36
N THR A 96 11.84 8.49 -8.38
CA THR A 96 12.09 9.23 -9.63
C THR A 96 13.23 8.62 -10.44
N LEU A 97 14.35 8.29 -9.77
CA LEU A 97 15.47 7.60 -10.41
C LEU A 97 15.07 6.20 -10.90
N GLN A 98 14.24 5.49 -10.13
CA GLN A 98 13.75 4.17 -10.51
C GLN A 98 12.84 4.20 -11.75
N ILE A 99 11.95 5.20 -11.85
CA ILE A 99 11.13 5.44 -13.06
C ILE A 99 12.04 5.69 -14.27
N ALA A 100 13.07 6.53 -14.12
CA ALA A 100 13.98 6.87 -15.22
C ALA A 100 14.77 5.65 -15.74
N ASN A 101 15.04 4.67 -14.88
CA ASN A 101 15.82 3.46 -15.21
C ASN A 101 14.96 2.24 -15.61
N ARG A 102 13.64 2.39 -15.69
CA ARG A 102 12.70 1.25 -15.76
C ARG A 102 12.44 0.63 -17.12
N TRP A 103 13.04 1.17 -18.16
CA TRP A 103 12.98 0.64 -19.53
C TRP A 103 13.49 -0.81 -19.64
N GLN A 104 14.13 -1.35 -18.58
CA GLN A 104 14.67 -2.71 -18.52
C GLN A 104 13.78 -3.73 -17.79
N ASP A 105 12.69 -3.34 -17.11
CA ASP A 105 11.87 -4.30 -16.35
C ASP A 105 10.35 -3.96 -16.35
N PRO A 106 9.55 -4.56 -17.25
CA PRO A 106 8.11 -4.36 -17.30
C PRO A 106 7.38 -5.18 -16.23
N GLN A 107 7.74 -5.00 -14.95
CA GLN A 107 7.03 -5.65 -13.86
C GLN A 107 5.55 -5.25 -13.87
N VAL A 108 4.68 -6.25 -13.71
CA VAL A 108 3.22 -6.07 -13.64
C VAL A 108 2.75 -6.51 -12.26
N TYR A 109 1.98 -5.65 -11.61
CA TYR A 109 1.45 -5.84 -10.26
C TYR A 109 -0.06 -6.02 -10.29
N TYR A 110 -0.59 -6.80 -9.35
CA TYR A 110 -2.00 -6.80 -9.03
C TYR A 110 -2.32 -5.57 -8.18
N TYR A 111 -3.19 -4.71 -8.68
CA TYR A 111 -3.73 -3.59 -7.93
C TYR A 111 -5.17 -3.88 -7.53
N SER A 112 -5.36 -4.31 -6.28
CA SER A 112 -6.62 -4.81 -5.77
C SER A 112 -7.52 -3.68 -5.26
N LYS A 113 -8.83 -3.94 -5.28
CA LYS A 113 -9.87 -3.19 -4.58
C LYS A 113 -10.49 -4.11 -3.55
N THR A 114 -10.10 -3.92 -2.29
CA THR A 114 -10.40 -4.84 -1.19
C THR A 114 -11.18 -4.13 -0.11
N TYR A 115 -12.37 -4.63 0.21
CA TYR A 115 -13.09 -4.20 1.39
C TYR A 115 -12.44 -4.82 2.63
N LEU A 116 -12.10 -3.97 3.60
CA LEU A 116 -11.51 -4.36 4.88
C LEU A 116 -12.35 -3.77 6.01
N SER A 117 -12.83 -4.65 6.89
CA SER A 117 -13.35 -4.30 8.22
C SER A 117 -12.49 -5.01 9.27
N ALA A 118 -11.71 -4.25 10.04
CA ALA A 118 -10.80 -4.78 11.04
C ALA A 118 -10.62 -3.82 12.22
N THR A 119 -10.27 -4.39 13.37
CA THR A 119 -9.84 -3.67 14.56
C THR A 119 -8.38 -4.02 14.83
N MET A 120 -7.50 -3.01 14.92
CA MET A 120 -6.09 -3.18 15.30
C MET A 120 -5.79 -2.32 16.55
N GLY A 121 -5.71 -2.98 17.70
CA GLY A 121 -5.71 -2.30 19.01
C GLY A 121 -7.01 -1.52 19.20
N THR A 122 -6.90 -0.19 19.38
CA THR A 122 -8.06 0.71 19.51
C THR A 122 -8.58 1.25 18.17
N VAL A 123 -7.87 1.01 17.06
CA VAL A 123 -8.19 1.58 15.76
C VAL A 123 -9.13 0.64 15.01
N LYS A 124 -10.31 1.14 14.64
CA LYS A 124 -11.26 0.45 13.77
C LYS A 124 -11.15 1.00 12.35
N THR A 125 -11.06 0.11 11.38
CA THR A 125 -11.06 0.42 9.95
C THR A 125 -12.21 -0.32 9.30
N ALA A 126 -13.05 0.38 8.55
CA ALA A 126 -14.11 -0.20 7.74
C ALA A 126 -14.19 0.57 6.43
N ASP A 127 -13.37 0.18 5.44
CA ASP A 127 -13.23 0.92 4.19
C ASP A 127 -12.81 0.02 3.03
N THR A 128 -12.95 0.54 1.81
CA THR A 128 -12.40 -0.06 0.60
C THR A 128 -10.98 0.44 0.37
N MET A 129 -10.01 -0.42 0.65
CA MET A 129 -8.59 -0.13 0.49
C MET A 129 -8.07 -0.68 -0.84
N ARG A 130 -6.96 -0.11 -1.31
CA ARG A 130 -6.26 -0.60 -2.49
C ARG A 130 -4.89 -1.12 -2.11
N TYR A 131 -4.59 -2.35 -2.51
CA TYR A 131 -3.29 -2.97 -2.26
C TYR A 131 -2.59 -3.26 -3.58
N ALA A 132 -1.28 -3.05 -3.60
CA ALA A 132 -0.43 -3.49 -4.69
C ALA A 132 0.28 -4.77 -4.29
N LEU A 133 0.22 -5.79 -5.15
CA LEU A 133 0.90 -7.07 -4.95
C LEU A 133 1.71 -7.41 -6.20
N ASP A 134 2.88 -8.00 -6.03
CA ASP A 134 3.62 -8.56 -7.17
C ASP A 134 2.95 -9.83 -7.72
N ARG A 135 3.51 -10.41 -8.78
CA ARG A 135 3.00 -11.64 -9.39
C ARG A 135 3.01 -12.86 -8.46
N THR A 136 3.78 -12.79 -7.37
CA THR A 136 3.84 -13.83 -6.33
C THR A 136 2.87 -13.56 -5.17
N PHE A 137 2.01 -12.54 -5.30
CA PHE A 137 1.06 -12.09 -4.29
C PHE A 137 1.73 -11.51 -3.04
N LYS A 138 2.97 -11.02 -3.14
CA LYS A 138 3.61 -10.31 -2.04
C LYS A 138 3.17 -8.85 -2.06
N LEU A 139 2.68 -8.34 -0.93
CA LEU A 139 2.31 -6.93 -0.82
C LEU A 139 3.53 -6.02 -1.00
N ILE A 140 3.30 -4.94 -1.74
CA ILE A 140 4.24 -3.84 -1.92
C ILE A 140 3.86 -2.76 -0.89
N PRO A 141 4.66 -2.56 0.18
CA PRO A 141 4.28 -1.76 1.36
C PRO A 141 4.32 -0.23 1.12
N ILE A 142 4.06 0.20 -0.11
CA ILE A 142 4.37 1.55 -0.60
C ILE A 142 3.13 2.43 -0.74
N LEU A 143 1.92 1.84 -0.76
CA LEU A 143 0.64 2.53 -0.81
C LEU A 143 -0.04 2.57 0.55
#